data_AF-A0A225VB55-F1
#
_entry.id   AF-A0A225VB55-F1
#
_cell.length_a   1.000
_cell.length_b   1.000
_cell.length_c   1.000
_cell.angle_alpha   90.00
_cell.angle_beta   90.00
_cell.angle_gamma   90.00
#
_symmetry.space_group_name_H-M   'P 1'
#
loop_
_entity.id
_entity.type
_entity.pdbx_description
1 polymer ?
#
loop_
_entity_poly.entity_id
_entity_poly.type
_entity_poly.pdbx_seq_one_letter_code
_entity_poly.pdbx_strand_id
1 'polypeptide(L)'
;MVHLWTGCRRWRQTRQGYKHGAISTQRRRGLRDVSRRKEDWITENVVIDQGLSTLKWTHIRKMVGIPPWGEQLLFRLKHRALTRWDPIAQHPGCVI
;
A
#
# COMPACT_ATOMS: atom_id res chain seq x y z
N MET A 1 -16.52 -21.91 14.13
CA MET A 1 -16.07 -21.08 15.28
C MET A 1 -14.57 -20.84 15.12
N VAL A 2 -14.01 -19.73 15.63
CA VAL A 2 -12.55 -19.46 15.61
C VAL A 2 -12.04 -19.40 17.04
N HIS A 3 -10.90 -20.02 17.31
CA HIS A 3 -10.23 -20.02 18.61
C HIS A 3 -8.82 -19.48 18.43
N LEU A 4 -8.53 -18.39 19.13
CA LEU A 4 -7.22 -17.73 19.11
C LEU A 4 -6.66 -17.75 20.53
N TRP A 5 -5.35 -17.96 20.64
CA TRP A 5 -4.65 -17.78 21.90
C TRP A 5 -4.06 -16.38 21.93
N THR A 6 -4.54 -15.52 22.81
CA THR A 6 -4.14 -14.11 22.88
C THR A 6 -4.02 -13.69 24.34
N GLY A 7 -2.87 -13.14 24.75
CA GLY A 7 -2.67 -12.63 26.11
C GLY A 7 -2.90 -13.70 27.19
N CYS A 8 -2.33 -14.89 27.01
CA CYS A 8 -2.48 -16.04 27.92
C CYS A 8 -3.93 -16.53 28.16
N ARG A 9 -4.88 -16.14 27.29
CA ARG A 9 -6.27 -16.60 27.35
C ARG A 9 -6.76 -17.09 25.99
N ARG A 10 -7.66 -18.07 26.01
CA ARG A 10 -8.32 -18.59 24.80
C ARG A 10 -9.50 -17.69 24.43
N TRP A 11 -9.34 -16.93 23.36
CA TRP A 11 -10.41 -16.10 22.82
C TRP A 11 -11.24 -16.88 21.80
N ARG A 12 -12.57 -16.86 21.97
CA ARG A 12 -13.52 -17.57 21.10
C ARG A 12 -14.43 -16.57 20.42
N GLN A 13 -14.57 -16.69 19.10
CA GLN A 13 -15.41 -15.79 18.29
C GLN A 13 -16.11 -16.60 17.19
N THR A 14 -17.25 -16.10 16.70
CA THR A 14 -17.80 -16.61 15.44
C THR A 14 -16.83 -16.34 14.28
N ARG A 15 -16.84 -17.20 13.26
CA ARG A 15 -15.97 -17.02 12.09
C ARG A 15 -16.24 -15.68 11.40
N GLN A 16 -17.51 -15.29 11.32
CA GLN A 16 -17.93 -14.02 10.74
C GLN A 16 -17.40 -12.82 11.54
N GLY A 17 -17.53 -12.84 12.88
CA GLY A 17 -17.01 -11.77 13.74
C GLY A 17 -15.49 -11.62 13.64
N TYR A 18 -14.76 -12.75 13.63
CA TYR A 18 -13.30 -12.74 13.42
C TYR A 18 -12.93 -12.11 12.06
N LYS A 19 -13.55 -12.57 10.97
CA LYS A 19 -13.26 -12.03 9.63
C LYS A 19 -13.57 -10.54 9.54
N HIS A 20 -14.68 -10.09 10.12
CA HIS A 20 -15.04 -8.68 10.12
C HIS A 20 -13.98 -7.83 10.84
N GLY A 21 -13.53 -8.27 12.02
CA GLY A 21 -12.46 -7.61 12.77
C GLY A 21 -11.11 -7.62 12.06
N ALA A 22 -10.76 -8.73 11.39
CA ALA A 22 -9.54 -8.83 10.60
C ALA A 22 -9.56 -7.86 9.42
N ILE A 23 -10.66 -7.84 8.65
CA ILE A 23 -10.83 -6.93 7.50
C ILE A 23 -10.82 -5.47 7.94
N SER A 24 -11.53 -5.11 9.02
CA SER A 24 -11.56 -3.73 9.52
C SER A 24 -10.17 -3.28 9.98
N THR A 25 -9.43 -4.15 10.67
CA THR A 25 -8.06 -3.89 11.11
C THR A 25 -7.13 -3.74 9.92
N GLN A 26 -7.23 -4.61 8.91
CA GLN A 26 -6.44 -4.54 7.69
C GLN A 26 -6.70 -3.23 6.94
N ARG A 27 -7.96 -2.81 6.78
CA ARG A 27 -8.33 -1.53 6.17
C ARG A 27 -7.73 -0.35 6.93
N ARG A 28 -7.84 -0.33 8.26
CA ARG A 28 -7.26 0.72 9.11
C ARG A 28 -5.74 0.79 8.99
N ARG A 29 -5.05 -0.36 8.94
CA ARG A 29 -3.60 -0.41 8.69
C ARG A 29 -3.27 0.14 7.30
N GLY A 30 -3.98 -0.29 6.27
CA GLY A 30 -3.80 0.21 4.91
C GLY A 30 -3.96 1.73 4.79
N LEU A 31 -4.96 2.31 5.46
CA LEU A 31 -5.13 3.77 5.51
C LEU A 31 -3.93 4.46 6.15
N ARG A 32 -3.45 3.95 7.30
CA ARG A 32 -2.26 4.49 7.97
C ARG A 32 -1.01 4.36 7.11
N ASP A 33 -0.82 3.22 6.44
CA ASP A 33 0.33 2.99 5.56
C ASP A 33 0.32 3.95 4.36
N VAL A 34 -0.86 4.24 3.79
CA VAL A 34 -1.01 5.21 2.69
C VAL A 34 -0.70 6.63 3.17
N SER A 35 -1.20 7.04 4.33
CA SER A 35 -0.88 8.35 4.91
C SER A 35 0.63 8.50 5.18
N ARG A 36 1.25 7.49 5.83
CA ARG A 36 2.69 7.48 6.10
C ARG A 36 3.50 7.61 4.81
N ARG A 37 3.18 6.81 3.78
CA ARG A 37 3.88 6.85 2.49
C ARG A 37 3.78 8.20 1.79
N LYS A 38 2.65 8.90 1.95
CA LYS A 38 2.49 10.25 1.44
C LYS A 38 3.37 11.23 2.20
N GLU A 39 3.41 11.13 3.53
CA GLU A 39 4.33 11.92 4.37
C GLU A 39 5.79 11.66 3.99
N ASP A 40 6.17 10.40 3.73
CA ASP A 40 7.52 10.03 3.30
C ASP A 40 7.91 10.76 1.99
N TRP A 41 6.99 10.89 1.02
CA TRP A 41 7.24 11.68 -0.20
C TRP A 41 7.49 13.16 0.11
N ILE A 42 6.68 13.75 0.99
CA ILE A 42 6.83 15.16 1.40
C ILE A 42 8.18 15.38 2.09
N THR A 43 8.57 14.48 2.99
CA THR A 43 9.83 14.55 3.73
C THR A 43 11.04 14.39 2.81
N GLU A 44 10.96 13.52 1.81
CA GLU A 44 12.07 13.27 0.89
C GLU A 44 12.23 14.38 -0.15
N ASN A 45 11.15 14.78 -0.82
CA ASN A 45 11.18 15.85 -1.80
C ASN A 45 9.78 16.44 -2.04
N VAL A 46 9.57 17.66 -1.54
CA VAL A 46 8.31 18.38 -1.69
C VAL A 46 7.93 18.65 -3.15
N VAL A 47 8.90 18.87 -4.05
CA VAL A 47 8.65 19.14 -5.47
C VAL A 47 8.12 17.88 -6.16
N ILE A 48 8.67 16.72 -5.82
CA ILE A 48 8.20 15.43 -6.33
C ILE A 48 6.78 15.14 -5.82
N ASP A 49 6.50 15.34 -4.53
CA ASP A 49 5.14 15.18 -3.99
C ASP A 49 4.15 16.09 -4.72
N GLN A 50 4.49 17.36 -4.89
CA GLN A 50 3.65 18.32 -5.63
C GLN A 50 3.37 17.83 -7.05
N GLY A 51 4.40 17.43 -7.79
CA GLY A 51 4.23 16.87 -9.14
C GLY A 51 3.32 15.64 -9.17
N LEU A 52 3.57 14.67 -8.30
CA LEU A 52 2.77 13.44 -8.19
C LEU A 52 1.34 13.69 -7.72
N SER A 53 1.12 14.72 -6.90
CA SER A 53 -0.21 15.10 -6.41
C SER A 53 -1.13 15.59 -7.54
N THR A 54 -0.56 16.29 -8.54
CA THR A 54 -1.30 16.77 -9.72
C THR A 54 -1.72 15.64 -10.67
N LEU A 55 -0.97 14.52 -10.67
CA LEU A 55 -1.20 13.39 -11.55
C LEU A 55 -2.41 12.56 -11.08
N LYS A 56 -3.62 12.88 -11.54
CA LYS A 56 -4.84 12.13 -11.23
C LYS A 56 -4.80 10.73 -11.85
N TRP A 57 -5.48 9.77 -11.20
CA TRP A 57 -5.62 8.41 -11.76
C TRP A 57 -6.27 8.40 -13.14
N THR A 58 -7.24 9.30 -13.36
CA THR A 58 -7.87 9.48 -14.68
C THR A 58 -6.91 9.99 -15.75
N HIS A 59 -5.86 10.74 -15.38
CA HIS A 59 -4.83 11.16 -16.32
C HIS A 59 -3.91 9.98 -16.67
N ILE A 60 -3.49 9.19 -15.68
CA ILE A 60 -2.67 7.99 -15.91
C ILE A 60 -3.36 7.04 -16.90
N ARG A 61 -4.66 6.77 -16.72
CA ARG A 61 -5.45 5.89 -17.62
C ARG A 61 -5.69 6.44 -19.02
N LYS A 62 -5.42 7.73 -19.26
CA LYS A 62 -5.59 8.38 -20.56
C LYS A 62 -4.27 8.64 -21.26
N MET A 63 -3.14 8.27 -20.66
CA MET A 63 -1.83 8.45 -21.28
C MET A 63 -1.69 7.50 -22.47
N VAL A 64 -1.55 8.08 -23.66
CA VAL A 64 -1.34 7.32 -24.90
C VAL A 64 0.04 6.68 -24.88
N GLY A 65 0.13 5.43 -25.34
CA GLY A 65 1.39 4.69 -25.42
C GLY A 65 1.82 4.00 -24.12
N ILE A 66 1.04 4.12 -23.05
CA ILE A 66 1.31 3.41 -21.79
C ILE A 66 0.50 2.10 -21.77
N PRO A 67 1.15 0.92 -21.68
CA PRO A 67 0.44 -0.33 -21.52
C PRO A 67 -0.14 -0.45 -20.10
N PRO A 68 -1.09 -1.38 -19.85
CA PRO A 68 -1.70 -1.56 -18.53
C PRO A 68 -0.68 -1.75 -17.38
N TRP A 69 0.45 -2.40 -17.66
CA TRP A 69 1.54 -2.53 -16.69
C TRP A 69 2.18 -1.18 -16.32
N GLY A 70 2.38 -0.30 -17.30
CA GLY A 70 2.90 1.04 -17.08
C GLY A 70 1.94 1.91 -16.26
N GLU A 71 0.62 1.78 -16.49
CA GLU A 71 -0.39 2.46 -15.66
C GLU A 71 -0.29 2.02 -14.19
N GLN A 72 -0.15 0.71 -13.96
CA GLN A 72 0.02 0.15 -12.61
C GLN A 72 1.32 0.63 -11.96
N LEU A 73 2.41 0.71 -12.72
CA LEU A 73 3.70 1.19 -12.23
C LEU A 73 3.59 2.66 -11.80
N LEU A 74 3.03 3.53 -12.64
CA LEU A 74 2.82 4.95 -12.32
C LEU A 74 1.91 5.13 -11.10
N PHE A 75 0.85 4.32 -10.99
CA PHE A 75 -0.02 4.34 -9.82
C PHE A 75 0.73 3.96 -8.54
N ARG A 76 1.56 2.90 -8.59
CA ARG A 76 2.37 2.47 -7.45
C ARG A 76 3.42 3.51 -7.07
N LEU A 77 4.09 4.12 -8.06
CA LEU A 77 5.08 5.19 -7.83
C LEU A 77 4.43 6.37 -7.11
N LYS A 78 3.29 6.86 -7.63
CA LYS A 78 2.52 7.95 -6.99
C LYS A 78 2.22 7.65 -5.52
N HIS A 79 1.83 6.42 -5.20
CA HIS A 79 1.47 6.00 -3.85
C HIS A 79 2.66 5.49 -3.01
N ARG A 80 3.90 5.61 -3.52
CA ARG A 80 5.11 5.04 -2.91
C ARG A 80 4.94 3.56 -2.52
N ALA A 81 4.15 2.84 -3.32
CA ALA A 81 3.75 1.45 -3.09
C ALA A 81 4.62 0.47 -3.87
N LEU A 82 5.85 0.88 -4.21
CA LEU A 82 6.84 0.01 -4.82
C LEU A 82 7.49 -0.83 -3.73
N THR A 83 7.52 -2.15 -3.95
CA THR A 83 8.32 -3.03 -3.12
C THR A 83 9.78 -2.82 -3.45
N ARG A 84 10.58 -2.49 -2.43
CA ARG A 84 12.05 -2.49 -2.52
C ARG A 84 12.62 -3.89 -2.66
N TRP A 85 11.80 -4.94 -2.65
CA TRP A 85 12.27 -6.32 -2.75
C TRP A 85 12.42 -6.70 -4.21
N ASP A 86 13.61 -7.14 -4.61
CA ASP A 86 13.85 -7.80 -5.89
C ASP A 86 13.58 -9.31 -5.72
N PRO A 87 12.52 -9.86 -6.32
CA PRO A 87 12.22 -11.28 -6.21
C PRO A 87 13.17 -12.17 -7.02
N ILE A 88 13.83 -11.63 -8.05
CA ILE A 88 14.75 -12.37 -8.91
C ILE A 88 16.10 -12.54 -8.20
N ALA A 89 16.60 -11.44 -7.63
CA ALA A 89 17.89 -11.43 -6.95
C ALA A 89 17.80 -11.73 -5.44
N GLN A 90 16.59 -11.90 -4.90
CA GLN A 90 16.29 -12.18 -3.49
C GLN A 90 16.96 -11.23 -2.49
N HIS A 91 17.07 -9.96 -2.85
CA HIS A 91 17.62 -8.93 -1.98
C HIS A 91 16.80 -7.63 -2.06
N PRO A 92 16.96 -6.72 -1.08
CA PRO A 92 16.49 -5.35 -1.24
C PRO A 92 17.18 -4.71 -2.46
N GLY A 93 16.40 -4.23 -3.43
CA GLY A 93 16.87 -3.43 -4.56
C GLY A 93 17.37 -2.06 -4.15
N CYS A 94 17.92 -1.31 -5.10
CA CYS A 94 18.54 -0.01 -4.88
C CYS A 94 17.57 1.03 -4.28
N VAL A 95 18.14 1.97 -3.52
CA VAL A 95 17.41 3.10 -2.94
C VAL A 95 16.98 4.03 -4.08
N ILE A 96 15.70 4.40 -4.11
CA ILE A 96 15.16 5.46 -4.98
C ILE A 96 15.51 6.79 -4.35
#